data_AF-A0A2A6RNZ7-F1
#
_entry.id   AF-A0A2A6RNZ7-F1
#
_cell.length_a   1.000
_cell.length_b   1.000
_cell.length_c   1.000
_cell.angle_alpha   90.00
_cell.angle_beta   90.00
_cell.angle_gamma   90.00
#
_symmetry.space_group_name_H-M   'P 1'
#
loop_
_entity.id
_entity.type
_entity.pdbx_description
1 polymer ?
#
loop_
_entity_poly.entity_id
_entity_poly.type
_entity_poly.pdbx_seq_one_letter_code
_entity_poly.pdbx_strand_id
1 'polypeptide(L)'
;MRKLLGKVGYVLTNVVVMVILHGNSKQFWPKIPVLSLRDESTGEHVRLLFNTIGVTTVAQAAIGKLPRERWLPRALTMGVVPSLLPLIIFFGQKVLRLEGQRAEIYNLTMVPLLPIAAVVVEDALTSQMGPEPADHADYSHLV
;
A
#
# COMPACT_ATOMS: atom_id res chain seq x y z
N MET A 1 6.31 -11.17 -16.82
CA MET A 1 5.75 -9.86 -17.23
C MET A 1 4.33 -9.58 -16.72
N ARG A 2 3.32 -10.44 -16.94
CA ARG A 2 1.92 -10.17 -16.48
C ARG A 2 1.79 -9.87 -14.97
N LYS A 3 2.48 -10.64 -14.11
CA LYS A 3 2.51 -10.39 -12.65
C LYS A 3 3.14 -9.03 -12.30
N LEU A 4 4.23 -8.65 -12.97
CA LEU A 4 4.89 -7.36 -12.76
C LEU A 4 3.98 -6.19 -13.20
N LEU A 5 3.34 -6.32 -14.36
CA LEU A 5 2.40 -5.31 -14.87
C LEU A 5 1.21 -5.10 -13.92
N GLY A 6 0.71 -6.18 -13.31
CA GLY A 6 -0.33 -6.11 -12.28
C GLY A 6 0.12 -5.37 -11.02
N LYS A 7 1.36 -5.60 -10.56
CA LYS A 7 1.96 -4.89 -9.42
C LYS A 7 2.17 -3.40 -9.71
N VAL A 8 2.73 -3.07 -10.87
CA VAL A 8 2.91 -1.68 -11.30
C VAL A 8 1.56 -0.98 -11.42
N GLY A 9 0.56 -1.63 -12.03
CA GLY A 9 -0.80 -1.11 -12.10
C GLY A 9 -1.40 -0.83 -10.72
N TYR A 10 -1.24 -1.74 -9.76
CA TYR A 10 -1.69 -1.54 -8.39
C TYR A 10 -1.02 -0.33 -7.70
N VAL A 11 0.30 -0.19 -7.84
CA VAL A 11 1.05 0.95 -7.29
C VAL A 11 0.54 2.25 -7.89
N LEU A 12 0.40 2.33 -9.23
CA LEU A 12 -0.12 3.51 -9.91
C LEU A 12 -1.55 3.85 -9.48
N THR A 13 -2.43 2.84 -9.38
CA THR A 13 -3.81 3.05 -8.92
C THR A 13 -3.83 3.58 -7.49
N ASN A 14 -2.98 3.07 -6.59
CA ASN A 14 -2.89 3.58 -5.22
C ASN A 14 -2.41 5.03 -5.19
N VAL A 15 -1.38 5.38 -5.96
CA VAL A 15 -0.91 6.77 -6.05
C VAL A 15 -2.02 7.69 -6.56
N VAL A 16 -2.73 7.31 -7.62
CA VAL A 16 -3.84 8.10 -8.17
C VAL A 16 -4.98 8.25 -7.16
N VAL A 17 -5.42 7.16 -6.53
CA VAL A 17 -6.49 7.20 -5.53
C VAL A 17 -6.08 8.04 -4.32
N MET A 18 -4.84 7.92 -3.86
CA MET A 18 -4.32 8.72 -2.77
C MET A 18 -4.34 10.22 -3.12
N VAL A 19 -3.94 10.58 -4.34
CA VAL A 19 -4.03 11.96 -4.84
C VAL A 19 -5.47 12.45 -4.88
N ILE A 20 -6.43 11.63 -5.34
CA ILE A 20 -7.85 12.02 -5.41
C ILE A 20 -8.45 12.18 -4.00
N LEU A 21 -8.23 11.21 -3.11
CA LEU A 21 -8.77 11.23 -1.75
C LEU A 21 -8.15 12.35 -0.91
N HIS A 22 -6.87 12.66 -1.14
CA HIS A 22 -6.20 13.78 -0.50
C HIS A 22 -6.61 15.13 -1.12
N GLY A 23 -6.81 15.21 -2.43
CA GLY A 23 -7.25 16.42 -3.13
C GLY A 23 -8.67 16.90 -2.79
N ASN A 24 -9.48 16.05 -2.14
CA ASN A 24 -10.76 16.45 -1.55
C ASN A 24 -10.60 17.04 -0.13
N SER A 25 -9.42 16.94 0.47
CA SER A 25 -9.00 17.84 1.56
C SER A 25 -8.59 19.17 0.90
N LYS A 26 -9.01 20.31 1.45
CA LYS A 26 -9.08 21.64 0.80
C LYS A 26 -7.73 22.28 0.39
N GLN A 27 -6.67 21.52 0.17
CA GLN A 27 -5.28 22.01 0.23
C GLN A 27 -4.49 21.98 -1.10
N PHE A 28 -5.05 21.50 -2.22
CA PHE A 28 -4.22 21.11 -3.38
C PHE A 28 -4.20 22.01 -4.66
N TRP A 29 -4.64 23.27 -4.70
CA TRP A 29 -4.23 24.19 -5.79
C TRP A 29 -4.55 25.67 -5.48
N PRO A 30 -3.73 26.71 -5.82
CA PRO A 30 -2.46 26.76 -6.56
C PRO A 30 -1.24 27.14 -5.72
N LYS A 31 -1.22 26.74 -4.46
CA LYS A 31 0.06 26.45 -3.80
C LYS A 31 0.28 24.96 -4.01
N ILE A 32 1.49 24.54 -4.37
CA ILE A 32 1.89 23.15 -4.25
C ILE A 32 2.53 23.04 -2.86
N PRO A 33 1.79 22.90 -1.74
CA PRO A 33 2.39 22.41 -0.52
C PRO A 33 2.46 20.89 -0.69
N VAL A 34 3.66 20.45 -1.04
CA VAL A 34 4.22 19.12 -0.79
C VAL A 34 3.57 18.50 0.45
N LEU A 35 3.14 17.23 0.38
CA LEU A 35 2.54 16.44 1.49
C LEU A 35 3.05 16.87 2.86
N SER A 36 2.35 17.86 3.39
CA SER A 36 2.80 18.57 4.56
C SER A 36 2.27 17.75 5.73
N LEU A 37 3.06 16.75 6.15
CA LEU A 37 2.96 16.18 7.50
C LEU A 37 3.05 17.27 8.59
N ARG A 38 3.28 18.53 8.22
CA ARG A 38 3.44 19.66 9.11
C ARG A 38 2.13 20.08 9.77
N ASP A 39 0.99 19.89 9.10
CA ASP A 39 -0.32 20.38 9.58
C ASP A 39 -1.39 19.29 9.75
N GLU A 40 -1.26 18.12 9.10
CA GLU A 40 -2.21 17.00 9.24
C GLU A 40 -1.72 15.99 10.30
N SER A 41 -2.67 15.48 11.10
CA SER A 41 -2.36 14.54 12.17
C SER A 41 -1.91 13.18 11.62
N THR A 42 -1.07 12.45 12.37
CA THR A 42 -0.69 11.06 12.03
C THR A 42 -1.92 10.18 11.78
N GLY A 43 -3.02 10.40 12.51
CA GLY A 43 -4.27 9.67 12.35
C GLY A 43 -4.95 9.91 10.99
N GLU A 44 -4.91 11.13 10.46
CA GLU A 44 -5.47 11.44 9.14
C GLU A 44 -4.68 10.74 8.03
N HIS A 45 -3.36 10.67 8.16
CA HIS A 45 -2.51 9.96 7.21
C HIS A 45 -2.75 8.45 7.24
N VAL A 46 -2.92 7.86 8.43
CA VAL A 46 -3.28 6.44 8.58
C VAL A 46 -4.65 6.18 7.93
N ARG A 47 -5.64 7.03 8.19
CA ARG A 47 -6.98 6.93 7.60
C ARG A 47 -6.95 7.06 6.09
N LEU A 48 -6.17 8.01 5.56
CA LEU A 48 -6.01 8.21 4.12
C LEU A 48 -5.40 6.97 3.48
N LEU A 49 -4.32 6.43 4.05
CA LEU A 49 -3.66 5.23 3.52
C LEU A 49 -4.58 4.01 3.56
N PHE A 50 -5.30 3.81 4.68
CA PHE A 50 -6.31 2.77 4.81
C PHE A 50 -7.41 2.89 3.74
N ASN A 51 -7.95 4.10 3.55
CA ASN A 51 -8.98 4.36 2.54
C ASN A 51 -8.46 4.15 1.12
N THR A 52 -7.23 4.56 0.82
CA THR A 52 -6.59 4.34 -0.49
C THR A 52 -6.47 2.84 -0.78
N ILE A 53 -5.90 2.06 0.15
CA ILE A 53 -5.74 0.62 -0.04
C ILE A 53 -7.12 -0.06 -0.12
N GLY A 54 -8.09 0.38 0.69
CA GLY A 54 -9.46 -0.11 0.66
C GLY A 54 -10.15 0.13 -0.68
N VAL A 55 -10.15 1.37 -1.17
CA VAL A 55 -10.74 1.74 -2.46
C VAL A 55 -10.07 1.00 -3.61
N THR A 56 -8.74 0.93 -3.63
CA THR A 56 -8.04 0.17 -4.68
C THR A 56 -8.34 -1.32 -4.64
N THR A 57 -8.47 -1.89 -3.45
CA THR A 57 -8.84 -3.30 -3.26
C THR A 57 -10.25 -3.57 -3.75
N VAL A 58 -11.24 -2.74 -3.37
CA VAL A 58 -12.62 -2.85 -3.84
C VAL A 58 -12.69 -2.69 -5.36
N ALA A 59 -11.98 -1.71 -5.93
CA ALA A 59 -11.92 -1.51 -7.37
C ALA A 59 -11.34 -2.73 -8.10
N GLN A 60 -10.24 -3.31 -7.59
CA GLN A 60 -9.63 -4.51 -8.16
C GLN A 60 -10.55 -5.74 -8.05
N ALA A 61 -11.26 -5.89 -6.93
CA ALA A 61 -12.23 -6.96 -6.75
C ALA A 61 -13.41 -6.82 -7.73
N ALA A 62 -13.93 -5.59 -7.91
CA ALA A 62 -15.05 -5.30 -8.79
C ALA A 62 -14.75 -5.62 -10.27
N ILE A 63 -13.50 -5.44 -10.72
CA ILE A 63 -13.07 -5.77 -12.09
C ILE A 63 -12.49 -7.18 -12.24
N GLY A 64 -12.64 -8.04 -11.21
CA GLY A 64 -12.17 -9.43 -11.25
C GLY A 64 -10.64 -9.60 -11.24
N LYS A 65 -9.89 -8.58 -10.85
CA LYS A 65 -8.41 -8.60 -10.81
C LYS A 65 -7.81 -8.98 -9.46
N LEU A 66 -8.64 -9.30 -8.44
CA LEU A 66 -8.20 -9.81 -7.14
C LEU A 66 -8.62 -11.29 -6.96
N PRO A 67 -7.69 -12.25 -7.18
CA PRO A 67 -7.93 -13.67 -6.94
C PRO A 67 -8.34 -13.93 -5.49
N ARG A 68 -9.24 -14.88 -5.25
CA ARG A 68 -9.80 -15.17 -3.90
C ARG A 68 -8.71 -15.57 -2.90
N GLU A 69 -7.68 -16.24 -3.36
CA GLU A 69 -6.53 -16.68 -2.56
C GLU A 69 -5.75 -15.49 -1.97
N ARG A 70 -5.88 -14.31 -2.58
CA ARG A 70 -5.22 -13.07 -2.13
C ARG A 70 -6.09 -12.19 -1.23
N TRP A 71 -7.34 -12.57 -0.97
CA TRP A 71 -8.23 -11.74 -0.15
C TRP A 71 -7.74 -11.61 1.29
N LEU A 72 -7.33 -12.72 1.92
CA LEU A 72 -6.80 -12.71 3.28
C LEU A 72 -5.44 -11.97 3.37
N PRO A 73 -4.42 -12.27 2.53
CA PRO A 73 -3.19 -11.48 2.47
C PRO A 73 -3.46 -9.98 2.26
N ARG A 74 -4.44 -9.62 1.41
CA ARG A 74 -4.81 -8.24 1.16
C ARG A 74 -5.44 -7.57 2.38
N ALA A 75 -6.37 -8.24 3.06
CA ALA A 75 -7.00 -7.73 4.28
C ALA A 75 -5.97 -7.50 5.39
N LEU A 76 -5.01 -8.41 5.54
CA LEU A 76 -3.91 -8.26 6.49
C LEU A 76 -2.98 -7.10 6.10
N THR A 77 -2.65 -6.96 4.82
CA THR A 77 -1.86 -5.84 4.30
C THR A 77 -2.54 -4.49 4.58
N MET A 78 -3.87 -4.43 4.45
CA MET A 78 -4.69 -3.26 4.81
C MET A 78 -4.61 -2.89 6.29
N GLY A 79 -4.36 -3.84 7.18
CA GLY A 79 -4.12 -3.56 8.60
C GLY A 79 -2.66 -3.15 8.85
N VAL A 80 -1.72 -3.98 8.40
CA VAL A 80 -0.28 -3.84 8.71
C VAL A 80 0.29 -2.54 8.15
N VAL A 81 0.07 -2.24 6.88
CA VAL A 81 0.75 -1.10 6.22
C VAL A 81 0.35 0.24 6.82
N PRO A 82 -0.95 0.56 7.05
CA PRO A 82 -1.34 1.76 7.77
C PRO A 82 -0.85 1.80 9.22
N SER A 83 -0.85 0.68 9.93
CA SER A 83 -0.36 0.62 11.32
C SER A 83 1.14 0.89 11.46
N LEU A 84 1.93 0.71 10.40
CA LEU A 84 3.36 1.04 10.40
C LEU A 84 3.62 2.55 10.18
N LEU A 85 2.66 3.30 9.65
CA LEU A 85 2.85 4.70 9.30
C LEU A 85 3.26 5.60 10.49
N PRO A 86 2.66 5.46 11.70
CA PRO A 86 3.10 6.21 12.88
C PRO A 86 4.56 5.94 13.23
N LEU A 87 5.03 4.69 13.08
CA LEU A 87 6.42 4.32 13.36
C LEU A 87 7.36 4.93 12.32
N ILE A 88 6.98 4.90 11.04
CA ILE A 88 7.75 5.49 9.93
C ILE A 88 7.86 7.02 10.09
N ILE A 89 6.77 7.68 10.49
CA ILE A 89 6.76 9.12 10.77
C ILE A 89 7.64 9.43 11.99
N PHE A 90 7.49 8.67 13.08
CA PHE A 90 8.31 8.81 14.28
C PHE A 90 9.79 8.68 13.95
N PHE A 91 10.17 7.67 13.16
CA PHE A 91 11.56 7.46 12.75
C PHE A 91 12.11 8.65 11.96
N GLY A 92 11.35 9.15 10.97
CA GLY A 92 11.75 10.33 10.19
C GLY A 92 11.93 11.59 11.04
N GLN A 93 11.01 11.85 11.96
CA GLN A 93 11.01 13.07 12.77
C GLN A 93 11.97 13.00 13.96
N LYS A 94 12.03 11.89 14.69
CA LYS A 94 12.76 11.78 15.96
C LYS A 94 14.14 11.16 15.82
N VAL A 95 14.30 10.17 14.93
CA VAL A 95 15.60 9.48 14.75
C VAL A 95 16.43 10.23 13.70
N LEU A 96 15.85 10.48 12.53
CA LEU A 96 16.54 11.17 11.45
C LEU A 96 16.53 12.70 11.60
N ARG A 97 15.76 13.23 12.56
CA ARG A 97 15.63 14.68 12.85
C ARG A 97 15.40 15.49 11.57
N LEU A 98 14.55 14.97 10.68
CA LEU A 98 14.25 15.62 9.42
C LEU A 98 13.40 16.86 9.68
N GLU A 99 13.90 18.01 9.27
CA GLU A 99 13.22 19.30 9.39
C GLU A 99 13.11 20.00 8.03
N GLY A 100 12.10 20.86 7.91
CA GLY A 100 11.84 21.66 6.72
C GLY A 100 11.76 20.83 5.43
N GLN A 101 12.50 21.25 4.41
CA GLN A 101 12.48 20.65 3.08
C GLN A 101 12.88 19.16 3.07
N ARG A 102 13.71 18.69 4.01
CA ARG A 102 14.12 17.28 4.05
C ARG A 102 12.99 16.37 4.53
N ALA A 103 12.17 16.84 5.47
CA ALA A 103 10.97 16.13 5.90
C ALA A 103 9.95 16.06 4.76
N GLU A 104 9.80 17.13 4.00
CA GLU A 104 8.91 17.19 2.83
C GLU A 104 9.31 16.17 1.75
N ILE A 105 10.59 16.09 1.40
CA ILE A 105 11.11 15.08 0.46
C ILE A 105 10.83 13.68 1.00
N TYR A 106 11.12 13.44 2.28
CA TYR A 106 10.85 12.14 2.92
C TYR A 106 9.38 11.74 2.78
N ASN A 107 8.44 12.64 3.06
CA ASN A 107 7.01 12.36 2.95
C ASN A 107 6.59 12.10 1.50
N LEU A 108 7.13 12.87 0.57
CA LEU A 108 6.82 12.71 -0.85
C LEU A 108 7.34 11.37 -1.39
N THR A 109 8.48 10.90 -0.90
CA THR A 109 8.98 9.55 -1.23
C THR A 109 8.09 8.44 -0.65
N MET A 110 7.37 8.68 0.45
CA MET A 110 6.45 7.68 1.01
C MET A 110 5.25 7.39 0.10
N VAL A 111 4.84 8.33 -0.75
CA VAL A 111 3.69 8.16 -1.67
C VAL A 111 3.84 6.94 -2.59
N PRO A 112 4.95 6.77 -3.33
CA PRO A 112 5.18 5.55 -4.09
C PRO A 112 5.70 4.39 -3.24
N LEU A 113 6.44 4.65 -2.16
CA LEU A 113 7.07 3.59 -1.36
C LEU A 113 6.05 2.79 -0.55
N LEU A 114 5.00 3.42 0.00
CA LEU A 114 3.99 2.72 0.79
C LEU A 114 3.19 1.69 -0.02
N PRO A 115 2.71 1.99 -1.24
CA PRO A 115 2.11 0.98 -2.12
C PRO A 115 3.09 -0.13 -2.53
N ILE A 116 4.37 0.19 -2.74
CA ILE A 116 5.40 -0.82 -3.02
C ILE A 116 5.58 -1.74 -1.81
N ALA A 117 5.69 -1.19 -0.61
CA ALA A 117 5.76 -1.94 0.64
C ALA A 117 4.53 -2.83 0.81
N ALA A 118 3.33 -2.33 0.47
CA ALA A 118 2.11 -3.13 0.49
C ALA A 118 2.17 -4.34 -0.46
N VAL A 119 2.72 -4.17 -1.67
CA VAL A 119 2.93 -5.30 -2.60
C VAL A 119 3.90 -6.32 -2.00
N VAL A 120 5.00 -5.87 -1.41
CA VAL A 120 6.00 -6.75 -0.80
C VAL A 120 5.41 -7.52 0.38
N VAL A 121 4.67 -6.84 1.27
CA VAL A 121 3.99 -7.46 2.41
C VAL A 121 2.93 -8.45 1.93
N GLU A 122 2.10 -8.08 0.97
CA GLU A 122 1.09 -8.99 0.40
C GLU A 122 1.73 -10.24 -0.20
N ASP A 123 2.82 -10.09 -0.97
CA ASP A 123 3.52 -11.21 -1.57
C ASP A 123 4.14 -12.13 -0.49
N ALA A 124 4.73 -11.55 0.56
CA ALA A 124 5.31 -12.31 1.67
C ALA A 124 4.24 -13.07 2.48
N LEU A 125 3.08 -12.45 2.71
CA LEU A 125 1.94 -13.12 3.35
C LEU A 125 1.37 -14.21 2.45
N THR A 126 1.26 -13.95 1.15
CA THR A 126 0.78 -14.93 0.18
C THR A 126 1.71 -16.14 0.11
N SER A 127 3.04 -15.96 0.19
CA SER A 127 3.98 -17.09 0.20
C SER A 127 3.93 -17.91 1.48
N GLN A 128 3.56 -17.31 2.61
CA GLN A 128 3.43 -18.01 3.89
C GLN A 128 2.06 -18.70 4.06
N MET A 129 1.02 -18.18 3.40
CA MET A 129 -0.36 -18.67 3.52
C MET A 129 -0.81 -19.51 2.32
N GLY A 130 -0.02 -19.53 1.24
CA GLY A 130 -0.31 -20.35 0.07
C GLY A 130 -0.27 -21.83 0.44
N PRO A 131 -1.10 -22.68 -0.20
CA PRO A 131 -0.95 -24.12 -0.06
C PRO A 131 0.47 -24.51 -0.49
N GLU A 132 1.07 -25.52 0.17
CA GLU A 132 2.20 -26.23 -0.44
C GLU A 132 1.81 -26.58 -1.88
N PRO A 133 2.74 -26.48 -2.85
CA PRO A 133 2.46 -26.97 -4.19
C PRO A 133 1.96 -28.39 -4.03
N ALA A 134 0.72 -28.65 -4.42
CA ALA A 134 0.20 -30.00 -4.43
C ALA A 134 1.16 -30.79 -5.32
N ASP A 135 1.99 -31.64 -4.69
CA ASP A 135 2.72 -32.67 -5.39
C ASP A 135 1.70 -33.32 -6.32
N HIS A 136 2.00 -33.28 -7.61
CA HIS A 136 1.17 -33.88 -8.65
C HIS A 136 0.66 -35.20 -8.11
N ALA A 137 -0.67 -35.33 -7.98
CA ALA A 137 -1.28 -36.55 -7.46
C ALA A 137 -0.61 -37.74 -8.14
N ASP A 138 0.22 -38.46 -7.40
CA ASP A 138 1.08 -39.48 -7.95
C ASP A 138 0.20 -40.68 -8.30
N TYR A 139 -0.25 -40.76 -9.54
CA TYR A 139 -1.08 -41.86 -10.06
C TYR A 139 -0.26 -43.13 -10.34
N SER A 140 0.99 -43.23 -9.87
CA SER A 140 1.87 -44.40 -10.05
C SER A 140 1.30 -45.71 -9.49
N HIS A 141 0.29 -45.66 -8.63
CA HIS A 141 -0.36 -46.81 -8.01
C HIS A 141 -1.65 -47.28 -8.72
N LEU A 142 -1.99 -46.72 -9.89
CA LEU A 142 -3.16 -47.11 -10.69
C LEU A 142 -2.81 -47.94 -11.96
N VAL A 143 -1.63 -48.57 -12.00
CA VAL A 143 -1.22 -49.46 -13.10
C VAL A 143 -0.88 -50.85 -12.58
#